data_AF-A0A3P1WKS4-F1
#
_entry.id   AF-A0A3P1WKS4-F1
#
_cell.length_a   1.000
_cell.length_b   1.000
_cell.length_c   1.000
_cell.angle_alpha   90.00
_cell.angle_beta   90.00
_cell.angle_gamma   90.00
#
_symmetry.space_group_name_H-M   'P 1'
#
loop_
_entity.id
_entity.type
_entity.pdbx_description
1 polymer ?
#
loop_
_entity_poly.entity_id
_entity_poly.type
_entity_poly.pdbx_seq_one_letter_code
_entity_poly.pdbx_strand_id
1 'polypeptide(L)'
;RHYTFNDTDLSIIRQRRGPANRLGFAVQLCYLRFPGVILGVDELPFPPLLKLVADQLKVGVESWNEYGQREQTRREHLSELQTVFGFRPFTMSHYRQAVQMLT
;
A
#
# COMPACT_ATOMS: atom_id res chain seq x y z
N ARG A 1 -10.10 7.60 -8.88
CA ARG A 1 -10.33 7.79 -7.42
C ARG A 1 -9.55 6.71 -6.65
N HIS A 2 -8.23 6.60 -6.86
CA HIS A 2 -7.41 5.45 -6.42
C HIS A 2 -6.80 5.60 -5.02
N TYR A 3 -6.72 6.84 -4.53
CA TYR A 3 -6.04 7.18 -3.27
C TYR A 3 -6.98 7.59 -2.14
N THR A 4 -8.29 7.37 -2.32
CA THR A 4 -9.30 7.64 -1.29
C THR A 4 -9.64 6.36 -0.55
N PHE A 5 -9.70 6.42 0.78
CA PHE A 5 -10.09 5.28 1.61
C PHE A 5 -11.60 5.28 1.89
N ASN A 6 -12.23 4.11 1.78
CA ASN A 6 -13.58 3.88 2.28
C ASN A 6 -13.55 3.44 3.76
N ASP A 7 -14.72 3.22 4.37
CA ASP A 7 -14.82 2.84 5.78
C ASP A 7 -14.15 1.49 6.09
N THR A 8 -14.22 0.54 5.17
CA THR A 8 -13.54 -0.77 5.30
C THR A 8 -12.03 -0.61 5.29
N ASP A 9 -11.50 0.19 4.37
CA ASP A 9 -10.07 0.50 4.28
C ASP A 9 -9.58 1.12 5.59
N LEU A 10 -10.30 2.14 6.07
CA LEU A 10 -9.97 2.84 7.31
C LEU A 10 -10.05 1.90 8.51
N SER A 11 -11.03 1.00 8.55
CA SER A 11 -11.14 -0.01 9.60
C SER A 11 -9.92 -0.92 9.64
N ILE A 12 -9.47 -1.43 8.50
CA ILE A 12 -8.29 -2.31 8.39
C ILE A 12 -7.02 -1.53 8.77
N ILE A 13 -6.83 -0.33 8.22
CA ILE A 13 -5.67 0.52 8.49
C ILE A 13 -5.56 0.80 10.00
N ARG A 14 -6.68 1.11 10.68
CA ARG A 14 -6.69 1.43 12.12
C ARG A 14 -6.27 0.28 13.03
N GLN A 15 -6.32 -0.97 12.55
CA GLN A 15 -5.83 -2.15 13.30
C GLN A 15 -4.31 -2.12 13.49
N ARG A 16 -3.58 -1.36 12.65
CA ARG A 16 -2.13 -1.19 12.82
C ARG A 16 -1.82 -0.36 14.07
N ARG A 17 -0.84 -0.83 14.85
CA ARG A 17 -0.38 -0.14 16.07
C ARG A 17 0.57 1.00 15.71
N GLY A 18 0.26 2.20 16.19
CA GLY A 18 1.09 3.41 16.00
C GLY A 18 0.83 4.14 14.67
N PRO A 19 1.06 5.47 14.64
CA PRO A 19 0.79 6.31 13.46
C PRO A 19 1.68 5.93 12.27
N ALA A 20 2.94 5.59 12.50
CA ALA A 20 3.88 5.17 11.47
C ALA A 20 3.40 3.94 10.69
N ASN A 21 2.94 2.90 11.39
CA ASN A 21 2.47 1.68 10.74
C ASN A 21 1.14 1.89 10.00
N ARG A 22 0.25 2.72 10.53
CA ARG A 22 -1.00 3.10 9.84
C ARG A 22 -0.72 3.83 8.54
N LEU A 23 0.16 4.83 8.60
CA LEU A 23 0.57 5.61 7.43
C LEU A 23 1.25 4.72 6.40
N GLY A 24 2.22 3.91 6.84
CA GLY A 24 2.96 2.99 5.99
C GLY A 24 2.09 1.95 5.27
N PHE A 25 1.19 1.30 6.00
CA PHE A 25 0.25 0.33 5.45
C PHE A 25 -0.69 0.99 4.43
N ALA A 26 -1.19 2.19 4.72
CA ALA A 26 -2.08 2.92 3.83
C ALA A 26 -1.38 3.39 2.54
N VAL A 27 -0.13 3.84 2.63
CA VAL A 27 0.68 4.19 1.46
C VAL A 27 0.92 2.96 0.59
N GLN A 28 1.28 1.81 1.17
CA GLN A 28 1.44 0.58 0.39
C GLN A 28 0.14 0.18 -0.31
N LEU A 29 -1.02 0.28 0.37
CA LEU A 29 -2.32 0.05 -0.25
C LEU A 29 -2.56 0.97 -1.45
N CYS A 30 -2.23 2.26 -1.33
CA CYS A 30 -2.34 3.20 -2.45
C CYS A 30 -1.51 2.76 -3.66
N TYR A 31 -0.24 2.41 -3.46
CA TYR A 31 0.67 1.98 -4.53
C TYR A 31 0.21 0.68 -5.20
N LEU A 32 -0.35 -0.26 -4.42
CA LEU A 32 -0.94 -1.49 -4.96
C LEU A 32 -2.22 -1.24 -5.76
N ARG A 33 -3.04 -0.25 -5.37
CA ARG A 33 -4.24 0.15 -6.12
C ARG A 33 -3.90 0.84 -7.43
N PHE A 34 -2.91 1.73 -7.40
CA PHE A 34 -2.37 2.42 -8.55
C PHE A 34 -1.00 3.02 -8.18
N PRO A 35 0.06 2.78 -8.95
CA PRO A 35 0.07 2.17 -10.28
C PRO A 35 0.11 0.63 -10.31
N GLY A 36 -0.06 -0.05 -9.17
CA GLY A 36 0.04 -1.51 -9.11
C GLY A 36 1.46 -2.01 -8.85
N VAL A 37 2.27 -1.20 -8.18
CA VAL A 37 3.69 -1.51 -7.88
C VAL A 37 3.89 -1.63 -6.37
N ILE A 38 4.95 -2.32 -5.98
CA ILE A 38 5.40 -2.41 -4.59
C ILE A 38 6.44 -1.31 -4.38
N LEU A 39 6.22 -0.45 -3.38
CA LEU A 39 7.22 0.54 -2.98
C LEU A 39 8.40 -0.17 -2.29
N GLY A 40 9.61 0.04 -2.80
CA GLY A 40 10.84 -0.57 -2.29
C GLY A 40 11.19 -0.17 -0.85
N VAL A 41 12.15 -0.87 -0.25
CA VAL A 41 12.59 -0.63 1.14
C VAL A 41 13.30 0.74 1.26
N ASP A 42 14.07 1.11 0.24
CA ASP A 42 14.83 2.37 0.23
C ASP A 42 14.14 3.47 -0.60
N GLU A 43 12.92 3.20 -1.09
CA GLU A 43 12.16 4.16 -1.89
C GLU A 43 11.27 5.04 -1.01
N LEU A 44 11.30 6.34 -1.31
CA LEU A 44 10.37 7.29 -0.74
C LEU A 44 9.09 7.34 -1.56
N PRO A 45 7.91 7.42 -0.91
CA PRO A 45 6.66 7.59 -1.62
C PRO A 45 6.61 8.99 -2.24
N PHE A 46 5.79 9.14 -3.28
CA PHE A 46 5.56 10.43 -3.91
C PHE A 46 5.02 11.43 -2.87
N PRO A 47 5.71 12.55 -2.59
CA PRO A 47 5.39 13.39 -1.43
C PRO A 47 3.95 13.92 -1.38
N PRO A 48 3.33 14.34 -2.52
CA PRO A 48 1.92 14.72 -2.52
C PRO A 48 0.97 13.59 -2.12
N LEU A 49 1.27 12.34 -2.52
CA LEU A 49 0.50 11.17 -2.12
C LEU A 49 0.66 10.92 -0.62
N LEU A 50 1.89 10.98 -0.11
CA LEU A 50 2.17 10.79 1.31
C LEU A 50 1.38 11.79 2.17
N LYS A 51 1.39 13.07 1.79
CA LYS A 51 0.61 14.11 2.47
C LYS A 51 -0.90 13.83 2.43
N LEU A 52 -1.42 13.49 1.25
CA LEU A 52 -2.84 13.18 1.07
C LEU A 52 -3.29 11.97 1.91
N VAL A 53 -2.44 10.96 2.07
CA VAL A 53 -2.72 9.80 2.93
C VAL A 53 -2.66 10.18 4.41
N ALA A 54 -1.65 10.95 4.82
CA ALA A 54 -1.51 11.44 6.18
C ALA A 54 -2.73 12.28 6.61
N ASP A 55 -3.18 13.18 5.75
CA ASP A 55 -4.37 14.02 5.98
C ASP A 55 -5.64 13.18 6.16
N GLN A 56 -5.84 12.15 5.32
CA GLN A 56 -6.98 11.24 5.44
C GLN A 56 -6.97 10.44 6.76
N LEU A 57 -5.79 10.08 7.25
CA LEU A 57 -5.63 9.32 8.48
C LEU A 57 -5.55 10.20 9.74
N LYS A 58 -5.45 11.53 9.57
CA LYS A 58 -5.22 12.51 10.65
C LYS A 58 -3.95 12.18 11.45
N VAL A 59 -2.88 11.85 10.75
CA VAL A 59 -1.54 11.60 11.32
C VAL A 59 -0.53 12.55 10.68
N GLY A 60 0.58 12.77 11.36
CA GLY A 60 1.67 13.58 10.81
C GLY A 60 2.44 12.85 9.71
N VAL A 61 2.85 13.58 8.68
CA VAL A 61 3.68 13.05 7.57
C VAL A 61 5.04 12.56 8.09
N GLU A 62 5.56 13.18 9.15
CA GLU A 62 6.78 12.82 9.85
C GLU A 62 6.75 11.39 10.44
N SER A 63 5.56 10.83 10.68
CA SER A 63 5.40 9.44 11.11
C SER A 63 5.95 8.45 10.08
N TRP A 64 6.13 8.87 8.82
CA TRP A 64 6.79 8.06 7.78
C TRP A 64 8.25 7.73 8.15
N ASN A 65 8.95 8.63 8.85
CA ASN A 65 10.36 8.43 9.20
C ASN A 65 10.56 7.25 10.16
N GLU A 66 9.54 6.92 10.94
CA GLU A 66 9.53 5.77 11.85
C GLU A 66 9.01 4.49 11.18
N TYR A 67 8.41 4.60 9.99
CA TYR A 67 7.80 3.48 9.31
C TYR A 67 8.85 2.57 8.69
N GLY A 68 8.72 1.26 8.95
CA GLY A 68 9.50 0.24 8.25
C GLY A 68 11.01 0.30 8.53
N GLN A 69 11.40 0.79 9.72
CA GLN A 69 12.75 0.68 10.29
C GLN A 69 13.23 -0.78 10.38
N ARG A 70 12.29 -1.73 10.46
CA ARG A 70 12.54 -3.16 10.26
C ARG A 70 11.89 -3.58 8.96
N GLU A 71 12.68 -4.15 8.04
CA GLU A 71 12.20 -4.62 6.74
C GLU A 71 11.04 -5.62 6.88
N GLN A 72 11.10 -6.45 7.93
CA GLN A 72 10.09 -7.45 8.25
C GLN A 72 8.67 -6.86 8.33
N THR A 73 8.49 -5.70 8.98
CA THR A 73 7.18 -5.05 9.10
C THR A 73 6.59 -4.67 7.74
N ARG A 74 7.41 -4.24 6.78
CA ARG A 74 6.93 -3.88 5.43
C ARG A 74 6.49 -5.10 4.64
N ARG A 75 7.22 -6.22 4.76
CA ARG A 75 6.87 -7.48 4.08
C ARG A 75 5.61 -8.09 4.68
N GLU A 76 5.46 -8.05 6.01
CA GLU A 76 4.25 -8.49 6.71
C GLU A 76 3.03 -7.67 6.27
N HIS A 77 3.15 -6.35 6.20
CA HIS A 77 2.09 -5.47 5.68
C HIS A 77 1.73 -5.79 4.23
N LEU A 78 2.72 -6.00 3.36
CA LEU A 78 2.47 -6.37 1.97
C LEU A 78 1.70 -7.69 1.85
N SER A 79 2.10 -8.71 2.61
CA SER A 79 1.41 -10.01 2.64
C SER A 79 -0.05 -9.88 3.13
N GLU A 80 -0.26 -9.08 4.17
CA GLU A 80 -1.60 -8.79 4.69
C GLU A 80 -2.45 -8.04 3.66
N LEU A 81 -1.89 -7.04 2.98
CA LEU A 81 -2.56 -6.30 1.91
C LEU A 81 -2.98 -7.22 0.76
N GLN A 82 -2.10 -8.13 0.32
CA GLN A 82 -2.43 -9.12 -0.71
C GLN A 82 -3.57 -10.04 -0.29
N THR A 83 -3.55 -10.48 0.96
CA THR A 83 -4.57 -11.40 1.50
C THR A 83 -5.92 -10.71 1.66
N VAL A 84 -5.96 -9.53 2.28
CA VAL A 84 -7.20 -8.84 2.64
C VAL A 84 -7.86 -8.18 1.43
N PHE A 85 -7.09 -7.62 0.50
CA PHE A 85 -7.60 -6.92 -0.68
C PHE A 85 -7.56 -7.76 -1.96
N GLY A 86 -7.04 -8.99 -1.89
CA GLY A 86 -7.02 -9.92 -3.02
C GLY A 86 -6.01 -9.56 -4.12
N PHE A 87 -4.99 -8.77 -3.83
CA PHE A 87 -3.93 -8.49 -4.81
C PHE A 87 -3.14 -9.75 -5.12
N ARG A 88 -2.89 -10.00 -6.41
CA ARG A 88 -2.13 -11.14 -6.89
C ARG A 88 -0.94 -10.67 -7.73
N PRO A 89 0.22 -11.32 -7.61
CA PRO A 89 1.34 -11.06 -8.52
C PRO A 89 0.93 -11.31 -9.97
N PHE A 90 1.32 -10.39 -10.85
CA PHE A 90 1.23 -10.64 -12.29
C PHE A 90 2.36 -11.59 -12.71
N THR A 91 2.03 -12.64 -13.46
CA THR A 91 2.97 -13.73 -13.80
C THR A 91 2.93 -14.01 -15.30
N MET A 92 3.85 -14.84 -15.78
CA MET A 92 3.87 -15.26 -17.18
C MET A 92 2.60 -16.00 -17.63
N SER A 93 1.90 -16.71 -16.73
CA SER A 93 0.62 -17.33 -17.08
C SER A 93 -0.45 -16.28 -17.35
N HIS A 94 -0.53 -15.24 -16.50
CA HIS A 94 -1.43 -14.10 -16.71
C HIS A 94 -1.11 -13.37 -18.02
N TYR A 95 0.18 -13.17 -18.31
CA TYR A 95 0.62 -12.56 -19.58
C TYR A 95 0.17 -13.36 -20.79
N ARG A 96 0.43 -14.68 -20.81
CA ARG A 96 0.03 -15.56 -21.93
C ARG A 96 -1.48 -15.51 -22.16
N GLN A 97 -2.26 -15.58 -21.09
CA GLN A 97 -3.71 -15.52 -21.17
C GLN A 97 -4.19 -14.17 -21.73
N ALA A 98 -3.62 -13.06 -21.27
CA ALA A 98 -3.97 -11.73 -21.76
C ALA A 98 -3.67 -11.55 -23.25
N VAL A 99 -2.51 -12.02 -23.72
CA VAL A 99 -2.13 -11.97 -25.14
C VAL A 99 -3.08 -12.80 -26.00
N GLN A 100 -3.46 -14.00 -25.55
CA GLN A 100 -4.42 -14.86 -26.26
C GLN A 100 -5.80 -14.23 -26.39
N MET A 101 -6.26 -13.44 -25.42
CA MET A 101 -7.57 -12.75 -25.49
C MET A 101 -7.59 -11.55 -26.44
N LEU A 102 -6.40 -11.08 -26.86
CA LEU A 102 -6.25 -9.92 -27.76
C LEU A 102 -6.05 -10.34 -29.24
N THR A 103 -5.97 -11.64 -29.52
CA THR A 103 -5.83 -12.22 -30.87
C THR A 103 -7.10 -12.93 -31.27
#